data_AF-A0A9P7S065-F1
#
_entry.id   AF-A0A9P7S065-F1
#
_cell.length_a   1.000
_cell.length_b   1.000
_cell.length_c   1.000
_cell.angle_alpha   90.00
_cell.angle_beta   90.00
_cell.angle_gamma   90.00
#
_symmetry.space_group_name_H-M   'P 1'
#
loop_
_entity.id
_entity.type
_entity.pdbx_description
1 polymer ?
#
loop_
_entity_poly.entity_id
_entity_poly.type
_entity_poly.pdbx_seq_one_letter_code
_entity_poly.pdbx_strand_id
1 'polypeptide(L)'
;MARDRLAAMRAQQGGANNMSSNSYPSQAGGGGGGGGYQPRRPNPYAQQDGASYEMSDVPTSANFNGNMTGGDSMSAFYAEISSLQDSIRTFNDNVSRIGDLHSRSLNNMDDAAAQRNAAQLDELVEDTSALSATLKRRIKALEKQGASGRDGQTRKQQTALVKSKFVEAIQNYQTVEQQYRTKYKQRMERQFKIVKPDATPEEIKAVVHEESGGQIFQQAVMDSNRIGASRAAYREVQERHEDIKRIEKTLAELAQLFNDMSVLVAEQDETIMNIETQAASVEKDTEAGLQYTDKAVDSARAARKKRWICFFIILILLAIIGIVVGVVVAQQVNNAKNAKNAGK
;
A
#
# COMPACT_ATOMS: atom_id res chain seq x y z
N MET A 1 21.80 4.13 -54.98
CA MET A 1 20.32 4.14 -55.08
C MET A 1 19.78 3.95 -53.66
N ALA A 2 19.76 5.02 -52.87
CA ALA A 2 18.71 6.04 -52.84
C ALA A 2 17.47 5.49 -52.09
N ARG A 3 17.33 5.81 -50.81
CA ARG A 3 16.64 7.03 -50.32
C ARG A 3 15.10 7.03 -50.46
N ASP A 4 14.48 5.97 -50.97
CA ASP A 4 13.04 5.99 -51.31
C ASP A 4 12.13 4.99 -50.57
N ARG A 5 12.45 4.61 -49.33
CA ARG A 5 11.49 3.85 -48.49
C ARG A 5 11.20 4.45 -47.12
N LEU A 6 11.67 5.67 -46.86
CA LEU A 6 11.39 6.43 -45.63
C LEU A 6 10.47 7.64 -45.87
N ALA A 7 10.02 7.88 -47.11
CA ALA A 7 9.21 9.05 -47.50
C ALA A 7 7.73 8.74 -47.77
N ALA A 8 7.32 7.46 -47.79
CA ALA A 8 5.94 7.05 -48.08
C ALA A 8 5.06 6.86 -46.83
N MET A 9 5.54 7.21 -45.63
CA MET A 9 4.78 7.05 -44.37
C MET A 9 4.70 8.32 -43.51
N ARG A 10 5.13 9.47 -44.04
CA ARG A 10 5.15 10.77 -43.33
C ARG A 10 4.34 11.87 -44.04
N ALA A 11 3.32 11.49 -44.79
CA ALA A 11 2.41 12.45 -45.42
C ALA A 11 0.94 12.04 -45.22
N GLN A 12 0.53 11.94 -43.96
CA GLN A 12 -0.83 12.25 -43.55
C GLN A 12 -0.80 12.65 -42.07
N GLN A 13 -0.25 13.84 -41.85
CA GLN A 13 -0.42 14.60 -40.63
C GLN A 13 -1.76 15.33 -40.75
N GLY A 14 -2.68 15.10 -39.82
CA GLY A 14 -3.96 15.82 -39.85
C GLY A 14 -4.98 15.33 -38.84
N GLY A 15 -4.68 15.56 -37.55
CA GLY A 15 -5.67 15.87 -36.52
C GLY A 15 -6.81 14.90 -36.23
N ALA A 16 -6.80 14.29 -35.04
CA ALA A 16 -7.96 14.27 -34.15
C ALA A 16 -7.60 13.54 -32.84
N ASN A 17 -7.48 14.31 -31.76
CA ASN A 17 -7.62 13.82 -30.39
C ASN A 17 -8.99 13.15 -30.24
N ASN A 18 -9.05 11.95 -29.67
CA ASN A 18 -10.29 11.38 -29.16
C ASN A 18 -10.09 10.87 -27.73
N MET A 19 -10.25 11.80 -26.78
CA MET A 19 -10.59 11.53 -25.39
C MET A 19 -12.04 11.08 -25.35
N SER A 20 -12.29 9.85 -24.90
CA SER A 20 -13.64 9.41 -24.55
C SER A 20 -13.90 9.70 -23.07
N SER A 21 -14.36 10.93 -22.79
CA SER A 21 -14.96 11.30 -21.50
C SER A 21 -16.45 10.95 -21.52
N ASN A 22 -16.86 10.12 -20.57
CA ASN A 22 -18.24 9.72 -20.37
C ASN A 22 -19.04 10.91 -19.80
N SER A 23 -20.03 11.37 -20.55
CA SER A 23 -20.79 12.59 -20.33
C SER A 23 -22.02 12.34 -19.46
N TYR A 24 -22.13 13.11 -18.36
CA TYR A 24 -23.41 13.37 -17.69
C TYR A 24 -23.99 14.67 -18.28
N PRO A 25 -25.29 14.72 -18.63
CA PRO A 25 -25.90 15.95 -19.11
C PRO A 25 -26.22 16.90 -17.96
N SER A 26 -25.70 18.12 -18.08
CA SER A 26 -26.17 19.29 -17.35
C SER A 26 -27.44 19.86 -18.01
N GLN A 27 -28.40 20.30 -17.22
CA GLN A 27 -29.37 21.30 -17.65
C GLN A 27 -29.44 22.41 -16.62
N ALA A 28 -29.37 23.63 -17.15
CA ALA A 28 -29.28 24.89 -16.44
C ALA A 28 -30.64 25.41 -15.96
N GLY A 29 -30.58 26.27 -14.93
CA GLY A 29 -31.36 27.51 -14.88
C GLY A 29 -32.53 27.55 -13.89
N GLY A 30 -32.52 28.58 -13.03
CA GLY A 30 -33.74 29.16 -12.44
C GLY A 30 -33.90 28.96 -10.94
N GLY A 31 -33.79 30.05 -10.18
CA GLY A 31 -34.03 30.07 -8.74
C GLY A 31 -35.51 30.19 -8.35
N GLY A 32 -35.74 30.32 -7.04
CA GLY A 32 -37.03 30.72 -6.45
C GLY A 32 -37.46 29.79 -5.34
N GLY A 33 -37.66 30.34 -4.13
CA GLY A 33 -38.01 29.57 -2.94
C GLY A 33 -39.46 29.09 -2.91
N GLY A 34 -39.83 28.41 -1.82
CA GLY A 34 -41.22 28.08 -1.52
C GLY A 34 -41.41 26.64 -1.09
N GLY A 35 -41.83 26.44 0.16
CA GLY A 35 -42.05 25.13 0.76
C GLY A 35 -43.19 24.32 0.16
N GLY A 36 -43.34 23.10 0.67
CA GLY A 36 -44.48 22.23 0.37
C GLY A 36 -44.13 20.76 0.51
N TYR A 37 -44.41 20.18 1.68
CA TYR A 37 -44.44 18.73 1.88
C TYR A 37 -45.68 18.14 1.22
N GLN A 38 -45.55 17.03 0.46
CA GLN A 38 -46.63 16.09 0.12
C GLN A 38 -46.07 14.86 -0.64
N PRO A 39 -46.77 13.70 -0.68
CA PRO A 39 -46.81 12.70 0.41
C PRO A 39 -46.23 11.33 -0.02
N ARG A 40 -45.71 10.57 0.96
CA ARG A 40 -45.33 9.16 0.77
C ARG A 40 -46.57 8.27 0.61
N ARG A 41 -46.47 7.31 -0.31
CA ARG A 41 -47.47 6.26 -0.58
C ARG A 41 -47.74 5.40 0.67
N PRO A 42 -48.98 4.94 0.91
CA PRO A 42 -49.32 4.11 2.07
C PRO A 42 -48.74 2.70 1.98
N ASN A 43 -48.18 2.20 3.09
CA ASN A 43 -47.68 0.84 3.21
C ASN A 43 -48.85 -0.10 3.63
N PRO A 44 -49.27 -1.11 2.85
CA PRO A 44 -50.57 -1.77 3.05
C PRO A 44 -50.62 -2.89 4.11
N TYR A 45 -49.62 -3.03 4.98
CA TYR A 45 -49.50 -4.19 5.89
C TYR A 45 -49.40 -3.85 7.38
N ALA A 46 -49.84 -2.66 7.78
CA ALA A 46 -49.83 -2.27 9.19
C ALA A 46 -51.26 -2.16 9.73
N GLN A 47 -51.91 -3.28 10.04
CA GLN A 47 -53.02 -3.28 10.99
C GLN A 47 -53.28 -4.66 11.60
N GLN A 48 -53.61 -4.61 12.90
CA GLN A 48 -54.00 -5.67 13.82
C GLN A 48 -52.85 -6.48 14.43
N ASP A 49 -52.33 -6.01 15.57
CA ASP A 49 -52.91 -6.42 16.85
C ASP A 49 -52.44 -5.49 17.99
N GLY A 50 -53.38 -5.19 18.90
CA GLY A 50 -53.15 -4.32 20.04
C GLY A 50 -52.73 -5.12 21.27
N ALA A 51 -51.67 -4.68 21.94
CA ALA A 51 -51.44 -4.93 23.35
C ALA A 51 -50.47 -3.89 23.90
N SER A 52 -50.92 -3.25 24.97
CA SER A 52 -50.35 -2.18 25.75
C SER A 52 -48.98 -2.54 26.33
N TYR A 53 -47.95 -1.74 26.05
CA TYR A 53 -46.82 -1.55 26.96
C TYR A 53 -46.46 -0.06 26.97
N GLU A 54 -46.72 0.57 28.12
CA GLU A 54 -46.40 1.95 28.44
C GLU A 54 -44.88 2.13 28.44
N MET A 55 -44.35 3.03 27.61
CA MET A 55 -42.98 3.49 27.73
C MET A 55 -43.00 4.74 28.62
N SER A 56 -42.58 4.58 29.87
CA SER A 56 -42.46 5.69 30.82
C SER A 56 -41.52 6.76 30.26
N ASP A 57 -42.02 7.99 30.19
CA ASP A 57 -41.26 9.16 29.75
C ASP A 57 -40.00 9.34 30.61
N VAL A 58 -38.84 9.21 29.97
CA VAL A 58 -37.56 9.57 30.58
C VAL A 58 -37.46 11.09 30.55
N PRO A 59 -37.29 11.78 31.70
CA PRO A 59 -37.23 13.24 31.72
C PRO A 59 -36.00 13.72 30.95
N THR A 60 -36.26 14.41 29.85
CA THR A 60 -35.27 15.13 29.07
C THR A 60 -34.84 16.36 29.86
N SER A 61 -33.76 16.27 30.62
CA SER A 61 -32.80 17.36 30.86
C SER A 61 -31.81 17.00 31.98
N ALA A 62 -30.63 16.52 31.61
CA ALA A 62 -29.43 16.71 32.41
C ALA A 62 -28.21 16.65 31.49
N ASN A 63 -27.44 17.74 31.50
CA ASN A 63 -26.11 17.89 30.91
C ASN A 63 -25.32 16.58 30.86
N PHE A 64 -25.22 15.97 29.67
CA PHE A 64 -24.19 15.00 29.35
C PHE A 64 -23.23 15.63 28.35
N ASN A 65 -22.27 16.39 28.88
CA ASN A 65 -21.04 16.69 28.17
C ASN A 65 -20.17 15.42 28.15
N GLY A 66 -20.63 14.42 27.40
CA GLY A 66 -19.94 13.16 27.17
C GLY A 66 -18.99 13.30 26.00
N ASN A 67 -17.71 13.47 26.32
CA ASN A 67 -16.54 13.45 25.45
C ASN A 67 -16.64 12.40 24.32
N MET A 68 -17.12 12.81 23.14
CA MET A 68 -17.23 12.01 21.91
C MET A 68 -15.94 12.13 21.07
N THR A 69 -14.77 12.04 21.71
CA THR A 69 -13.45 12.33 21.11
C THR A 69 -12.57 11.08 21.02
N GLY A 70 -13.16 9.89 21.08
CA GLY A 70 -12.43 8.61 21.09
C GLY A 70 -12.17 8.01 19.71
N GLY A 71 -13.17 8.02 18.81
CA GLY A 71 -13.11 7.35 17.51
C GLY A 71 -12.16 8.00 16.49
N ASP A 72 -12.10 9.34 16.48
CA ASP A 72 -11.27 10.09 15.52
C ASP A 72 -9.78 10.03 15.86
N SER A 73 -9.43 9.85 17.14
CA SER A 73 -8.04 9.80 17.58
C SER A 73 -7.32 8.52 17.16
N MET A 74 -8.05 7.40 17.07
CA MET A 74 -7.49 6.09 16.76
C MET A 74 -7.43 5.85 15.25
N SER A 75 -8.43 6.34 14.50
CA SER A 75 -8.41 6.32 13.04
C SER A 75 -7.24 7.17 12.49
N ALA A 76 -7.01 8.36 13.04
CA ALA A 76 -5.85 9.19 12.70
C ALA A 76 -4.52 8.50 13.00
N PHE A 77 -4.44 7.75 14.10
CA PHE A 77 -3.25 6.96 14.45
C PHE A 77 -2.98 5.85 13.43
N TYR A 78 -3.99 5.06 13.06
CA TYR A 78 -3.82 4.01 12.06
C TYR A 78 -3.46 4.59 10.68
N ALA A 79 -4.02 5.74 10.30
CA ALA A 79 -3.65 6.44 9.08
C ALA A 79 -2.17 6.87 9.11
N GLU A 80 -1.69 7.39 10.24
CA GLU A 80 -0.28 7.75 10.43
C GLU A 80 0.64 6.53 10.35
N ILE A 81 0.25 5.40 10.96
CA ILE A 81 0.98 4.13 10.86
C ILE A 81 1.06 3.65 9.41
N SER A 82 -0.05 3.67 8.67
CA SER A 82 -0.06 3.29 7.24
C SER A 82 0.87 4.20 6.42
N SER A 83 0.76 5.51 6.62
CA SER A 83 1.61 6.49 5.92
C SER A 83 3.11 6.30 6.23
N LEU A 84 3.45 5.94 7.48
CA LEU A 84 4.82 5.60 7.86
C LEU A 84 5.29 4.32 7.18
N GLN A 85 4.44 3.29 7.09
CA GLN A 85 4.78 2.06 6.37
C GLN A 85 5.03 2.33 4.87
N ASP A 86 4.21 3.17 4.23
CA ASP A 86 4.43 3.59 2.83
C ASP A 86 5.73 4.39 2.65
N SER A 87 6.04 5.26 3.61
CA SER A 87 7.29 6.01 3.64
C SER A 87 8.51 5.07 3.79
N ILE A 88 8.40 4.00 4.60
CA ILE A 88 9.46 2.98 4.73
C ILE A 88 9.60 2.15 3.43
N ARG A 89 8.50 1.84 2.73
CA ARG A 89 8.57 1.19 1.40
C ARG A 89 9.32 2.07 0.42
N THR A 90 8.95 3.34 0.34
CA THR A 90 9.61 4.34 -0.53
C THR A 90 11.10 4.46 -0.18
N PHE A 91 11.45 4.46 1.11
CA PHE A 91 12.83 4.46 1.56
C PHE A 91 13.60 3.23 1.04
N ASN A 92 13.04 2.03 1.16
CA ASN A 92 13.66 0.81 0.64
C ASN A 92 13.80 0.82 -0.90
N ASP A 93 12.81 1.36 -1.62
CA ASP A 93 12.87 1.51 -3.07
C ASP A 93 14.00 2.45 -3.48
N ASN A 94 14.18 3.57 -2.76
CA ASN A 94 15.31 4.46 -2.98
C ASN A 94 16.65 3.77 -2.72
N VAL A 95 16.76 3.02 -1.62
CA VAL A 95 17.98 2.24 -1.29
C VAL A 95 18.32 1.23 -2.39
N SER A 96 17.32 0.54 -2.95
CA SER A 96 17.53 -0.37 -4.08
C SER A 96 18.05 0.37 -5.31
N ARG A 97 17.45 1.53 -5.64
CA ARG A 97 17.87 2.36 -6.77
C ARG A 97 19.27 2.93 -6.59
N ILE A 98 19.64 3.32 -5.36
CA ILE A 98 21.00 3.73 -5.00
C ILE A 98 21.99 2.59 -5.26
N GLY A 99 21.66 1.37 -4.82
CA GLY A 99 22.46 0.17 -5.10
C GLY A 99 22.66 -0.09 -6.60
N ASP A 100 21.61 0.10 -7.41
CA ASP A 100 21.68 -0.05 -8.87
C ASP A 100 22.58 1.03 -9.51
N LEU A 101 22.43 2.30 -9.09
CA LEU A 101 23.24 3.40 -9.60
C LEU A 101 24.72 3.24 -9.23
N HIS A 102 25.00 2.79 -8.00
CA HIS A 102 26.33 2.39 -7.57
C HIS A 102 26.91 1.26 -8.43
N SER A 103 26.12 0.22 -8.74
CA SER A 103 26.58 -0.85 -9.62
C SER A 103 26.85 -0.37 -11.05
N ARG A 104 26.03 0.55 -11.58
CA ARG A 104 26.23 1.16 -12.91
C ARG A 104 27.46 2.04 -12.93
N SER A 105 27.69 2.83 -11.88
CA SER A 105 28.84 3.71 -11.80
C SER A 105 30.14 2.91 -11.94
N LEU A 106 30.25 1.71 -11.35
CA LEU A 106 31.46 0.86 -11.43
C LEU A 106 31.73 0.25 -12.81
N ASN A 107 30.74 0.24 -13.71
CA ASN A 107 30.81 -0.47 -14.99
C ASN A 107 30.71 0.45 -16.22
N ASN A 108 30.30 1.70 -16.06
CA ASN A 108 30.12 2.62 -17.19
C ASN A 108 31.47 3.16 -17.70
N MET A 109 31.65 3.10 -19.02
CA MET A 109 32.79 3.67 -19.75
C MET A 109 32.41 4.93 -20.56
N ASP A 110 31.15 5.36 -20.50
CA ASP A 110 30.64 6.55 -21.18
C ASP A 110 30.46 7.70 -20.17
N ASP A 111 31.24 8.76 -20.33
CA ASP A 111 31.28 9.94 -19.46
C ASP A 111 29.92 10.63 -19.35
N ALA A 112 29.15 10.72 -20.44
CA ALA A 112 27.85 11.39 -20.45
C ALA A 112 26.76 10.60 -19.71
N ALA A 113 26.89 9.27 -19.69
CA ALA A 113 26.05 8.40 -18.89
C ALA A 113 26.51 8.40 -17.42
N ALA A 114 27.81 8.42 -17.16
CA ALA A 114 28.37 8.50 -15.81
C ALA A 114 27.89 9.75 -15.06
N GLN A 115 27.96 10.92 -15.70
CA GLN A 115 27.54 12.18 -15.09
C GLN A 115 26.04 12.21 -14.77
N ARG A 116 25.19 11.64 -15.65
CA ARG A 116 23.75 11.53 -15.41
C ARG A 116 23.43 10.59 -14.24
N ASN A 117 24.09 9.44 -14.17
CA ASN A 117 23.91 8.51 -13.05
C ASN A 117 24.39 9.13 -11.73
N ALA A 118 25.49 9.90 -11.74
CA ALA A 118 25.99 10.60 -10.55
C ALA A 118 24.98 11.65 -10.04
N ALA A 119 24.41 12.47 -10.92
CA ALA A 119 23.38 13.43 -10.54
C ALA A 119 22.12 12.77 -9.95
N GLN A 120 21.67 11.65 -10.56
CA GLN A 120 20.54 10.87 -10.05
C GLN A 120 20.83 10.21 -8.69
N LEU A 121 22.07 9.79 -8.49
CA LEU A 121 22.51 9.21 -7.22
C LEU A 121 22.50 10.27 -6.12
N ASP A 122 23.06 11.45 -6.39
CA ASP A 122 23.10 12.55 -5.43
C ASP A 122 21.69 12.99 -5.02
N GLU A 123 20.76 13.12 -5.98
CA GLU A 123 19.34 13.42 -5.74
C GLU A 123 18.69 12.35 -4.84
N LEU A 124 18.88 11.06 -5.16
CA LEU A 124 18.32 9.97 -4.37
C LEU A 124 18.88 9.90 -2.96
N VAL A 125 20.17 10.16 -2.78
CA VAL A 125 20.80 10.18 -1.45
C VAL A 125 20.23 11.32 -0.61
N GLU A 126 20.07 12.51 -1.18
CA GLU A 126 19.46 13.67 -0.50
C GLU A 126 18.00 13.39 -0.12
N ASP A 127 17.18 12.92 -1.06
CA ASP A 127 15.78 12.56 -0.83
C ASP A 127 15.65 11.48 0.27
N THR A 128 16.52 10.47 0.22
CA THR A 128 16.52 9.37 1.20
C THR A 128 16.93 9.87 2.59
N SER A 129 17.90 10.80 2.68
CA SER A 129 18.29 11.43 3.93
C SER A 129 17.15 12.25 4.53
N ALA A 130 16.48 13.09 3.72
CA ALA A 130 15.32 13.87 4.15
C ALA A 130 14.14 12.99 4.60
N LEU A 131 13.88 11.91 3.88
CA LEU A 131 12.86 10.91 4.24
C LEU A 131 13.20 10.22 5.55
N SER A 132 14.46 9.85 5.77
CA SER A 132 14.93 9.23 7.01
C SER A 132 14.73 10.14 8.23
N ALA A 133 15.03 11.44 8.09
CA ALA A 133 14.83 12.43 9.14
C ALA A 133 13.33 12.61 9.46
N THR A 134 12.48 12.54 8.44
CA THR A 134 11.03 12.62 8.59
C THR A 134 10.46 11.38 9.27
N LEU A 135 10.88 10.18 8.85
CA LEU A 135 10.53 8.91 9.49
C LEU A 135 10.93 8.91 10.97
N LYS A 136 12.18 9.25 11.28
CA LYS A 136 12.68 9.37 12.67
C LYS A 136 11.81 10.30 13.51
N ARG A 137 11.53 11.52 13.03
CA ARG A 137 10.75 12.52 13.77
C ARG A 137 9.32 12.03 14.05
N ARG A 138 8.65 11.48 13.03
CA ARG A 138 7.27 10.99 13.13
C ARG A 138 7.16 9.77 14.04
N ILE A 139 8.07 8.80 13.92
CA ILE A 139 8.12 7.62 14.81
C ILE A 139 8.38 8.06 16.27
N LYS A 140 9.34 8.95 16.52
CA LYS A 140 9.57 9.50 17.88
C LYS A 140 8.36 10.28 18.42
N ALA A 141 7.57 10.92 17.56
CA ALA A 141 6.32 11.58 17.97
C ALA A 141 5.26 10.56 18.41
N LEU A 142 5.10 9.45 17.67
CA LEU A 142 4.21 8.35 18.06
C LEU A 142 4.64 7.69 19.37
N GLU A 143 5.94 7.48 19.58
CA GLU A 143 6.46 6.92 20.84
C GLU A 143 6.09 7.80 22.04
N LYS A 144 6.18 9.13 21.90
CA LYS A 144 5.78 10.09 22.95
C LYS A 144 4.29 10.06 23.26
N GLN A 145 3.45 9.76 22.26
CA GLN A 145 2.00 9.68 22.42
C GLN A 145 1.52 8.32 22.97
N GLY A 146 2.29 7.25 22.73
CA GLY A 146 1.88 5.85 22.86
C GLY A 146 1.74 5.28 24.27
N ALA A 147 1.70 6.07 25.33
CA ALA A 147 1.65 5.57 26.72
C ALA A 147 0.36 5.92 27.49
N SER A 148 -0.55 6.72 26.92
CA SER A 148 -1.70 7.25 27.68
C SER A 148 -3.04 6.73 27.18
N GLY A 149 -3.93 6.39 28.11
CA GLY A 149 -5.32 6.03 27.84
C GLY A 149 -5.57 4.54 27.59
N ARG A 150 -6.85 4.22 27.31
CA ARG A 150 -7.38 2.85 27.11
C ARG A 150 -6.72 2.11 25.93
N ASP A 151 -6.29 2.83 24.90
CA ASP A 151 -5.69 2.27 23.69
C ASP A 151 -4.16 2.33 23.67
N GLY A 152 -3.53 2.69 24.80
CA GLY A 152 -2.08 2.90 24.90
C GLY A 152 -1.27 1.65 24.49
N GLN A 153 -1.71 0.46 24.90
CA GLN A 153 -1.01 -0.79 24.58
C GLN A 153 -0.98 -1.05 23.06
N THR A 154 -2.13 -0.93 22.38
CA THR A 154 -2.21 -1.11 20.93
C THR A 154 -1.35 -0.10 20.19
N ARG A 155 -1.37 1.18 20.62
CA ARG A 155 -0.54 2.23 20.02
C ARG A 155 0.94 1.97 20.21
N LYS A 156 1.35 1.54 21.41
CA LYS A 156 2.74 1.15 21.72
C LYS A 156 3.21 0.03 20.81
N GLN A 157 2.44 -1.04 20.67
CA GLN A 157 2.81 -2.20 19.86
C GLN A 157 2.90 -1.86 18.35
N GLN A 158 1.93 -1.10 17.81
CA GLN A 158 1.96 -0.69 16.41
C GLN A 158 3.14 0.26 16.11
N THR A 159 3.44 1.17 17.04
CA THR A 159 4.61 2.04 16.94
C THR A 159 5.92 1.25 16.98
N ALA A 160 6.01 0.24 17.86
CA ALA A 160 7.14 -0.68 17.96
C ALA A 160 7.40 -1.42 16.64
N LEU A 161 6.33 -1.93 16.01
CA LEU A 161 6.42 -2.63 14.74
C LEU A 161 6.97 -1.72 13.63
N VAL A 162 6.43 -0.51 13.47
CA VAL A 162 6.90 0.45 12.46
C VAL A 162 8.35 0.86 12.72
N LYS A 163 8.71 1.07 13.98
CA LYS A 163 10.08 1.34 14.40
C LYS A 163 11.03 0.21 14.01
N SER A 164 10.67 -1.04 14.31
CA SER A 164 11.46 -2.22 13.96
C SER A 164 11.70 -2.30 12.44
N LYS A 165 10.64 -2.13 11.63
CA LYS A 165 10.76 -2.09 10.16
C LYS A 165 11.66 -0.97 9.66
N PHE A 166 11.63 0.20 10.31
CA PHE A 166 12.52 1.29 9.94
C PHE A 166 13.98 1.00 10.30
N VAL A 167 14.24 0.39 11.47
CA VAL A 167 15.58 -0.07 11.87
C VAL A 167 16.13 -1.10 10.89
N GLU A 168 15.32 -2.07 10.47
CA GLU A 168 15.69 -3.05 9.44
C GLU A 168 16.02 -2.37 8.11
N ALA A 169 15.21 -1.39 7.68
CA ALA A 169 15.48 -0.62 6.46
C ALA A 169 16.81 0.16 6.54
N ILE A 170 17.13 0.75 7.69
CA ILE A 170 18.43 1.43 7.93
C ILE A 170 19.59 0.43 7.81
N GLN A 171 19.47 -0.77 8.39
CA GLN A 171 20.49 -1.81 8.31
C GLN A 171 20.69 -2.31 6.87
N ASN A 172 19.60 -2.46 6.11
CA ASN A 172 19.67 -2.78 4.69
C ASN A 172 20.46 -1.71 3.92
N TYR A 173 20.16 -0.43 4.15
CA TYR A 173 20.91 0.66 3.52
C TYR A 173 22.40 0.66 3.90
N GLN A 174 22.72 0.48 5.18
CA GLN A 174 24.12 0.33 5.61
C GLN A 174 24.83 -0.83 4.89
N THR A 175 24.13 -1.94 4.68
CA THR A 175 24.68 -3.10 3.96
C THR A 175 24.98 -2.76 2.50
N VAL A 176 24.06 -2.09 1.80
CA VAL A 176 24.25 -1.63 0.41
C VAL A 176 25.47 -0.71 0.29
N GLU A 177 25.59 0.28 1.18
CA GLU A 177 26.72 1.22 1.21
C GLU A 177 28.06 0.52 1.52
N GLN A 178 28.07 -0.41 2.48
CA GLN A 178 29.28 -1.20 2.81
C GLN A 178 29.73 -2.10 1.65
N GLN A 179 28.78 -2.72 0.95
CA GLN A 179 29.09 -3.54 -0.22
C GLN A 179 29.67 -2.68 -1.34
N TYR A 180 29.10 -1.51 -1.60
CA TYR A 180 29.61 -0.59 -2.61
C TYR A 180 31.01 -0.09 -2.25
N ARG A 181 31.22 0.35 -1.00
CA ARG A 181 32.53 0.71 -0.45
C ARG A 181 33.57 -0.38 -0.68
N THR A 182 33.23 -1.64 -0.42
CA THR A 182 34.15 -2.77 -0.60
C THR A 182 34.50 -2.99 -2.07
N LYS A 183 33.51 -3.01 -2.97
CA LYS A 183 33.73 -3.15 -4.42
C LYS A 183 34.57 -2.01 -4.96
N TYR A 184 34.32 -0.80 -4.48
CA TYR A 184 35.05 0.39 -4.86
C TYR A 184 36.53 0.30 -4.46
N LYS A 185 36.83 -0.06 -3.20
CA LYS A 185 38.21 -0.27 -2.72
C LYS A 185 38.98 -1.29 -3.57
N GLN A 186 38.34 -2.38 -3.97
CA GLN A 186 38.94 -3.38 -4.86
C GLN A 186 39.25 -2.83 -6.27
N ARG A 187 38.38 -1.96 -6.81
CA ARG A 187 38.65 -1.30 -8.10
C ARG A 187 39.82 -0.32 -7.98
N MET A 188 39.84 0.48 -6.92
CA MET A 188 40.93 1.41 -6.62
C MET A 188 42.29 0.71 -6.56
N GLU A 189 42.37 -0.40 -5.82
CA GLU A 189 43.58 -1.22 -5.73
C GLU A 189 44.05 -1.70 -7.11
N ARG A 190 43.12 -2.15 -7.97
CA ARG A 190 43.46 -2.59 -9.35
C ARG A 190 43.99 -1.44 -10.20
N GLN A 191 43.37 -0.26 -10.11
CA GLN A 191 43.82 0.92 -10.86
C GLN A 191 45.18 1.41 -10.37
N PHE A 192 45.43 1.39 -9.06
CA PHE A 192 46.74 1.73 -8.51
C PHE A 192 47.84 0.76 -8.98
N LYS A 193 47.57 -0.55 -9.01
CA LYS A 193 48.51 -1.55 -9.55
C LYS A 193 48.80 -1.38 -11.04
N ILE A 194 47.91 -0.76 -11.82
CA ILE A 194 48.19 -0.44 -13.23
C ILE A 194 49.22 0.68 -13.36
N VAL A 195 49.17 1.66 -12.44
CA VAL A 195 50.11 2.80 -12.39
C VAL A 195 51.44 2.39 -11.76
N LYS A 196 51.39 1.65 -10.64
CA LYS A 196 52.55 1.15 -9.88
C LYS A 196 52.43 -0.37 -9.65
N PRO A 197 52.92 -1.20 -10.59
CA PRO A 197 52.80 -2.66 -10.50
C PRO A 197 53.56 -3.28 -9.32
N ASP A 198 54.57 -2.60 -8.82
CA ASP A 198 55.45 -2.96 -7.70
C ASP A 198 54.99 -2.39 -6.35
N ALA A 199 53.77 -1.84 -6.29
CA ALA A 199 53.21 -1.27 -5.06
C ALA A 199 53.11 -2.30 -3.92
N THR A 200 53.56 -1.94 -2.73
CA THR A 200 53.43 -2.81 -1.55
C THR A 200 51.99 -2.81 -1.01
N PRO A 201 51.57 -3.86 -0.27
CA PRO A 201 50.26 -3.89 0.38
C PRO A 201 49.99 -2.67 1.27
N GLU A 202 51.03 -2.15 1.92
CA GLU A 202 50.95 -0.97 2.79
C GLU A 202 50.69 0.30 1.97
N GLU A 203 51.34 0.46 0.82
CA GLU A 203 51.13 1.60 -0.08
C GLU A 203 49.71 1.59 -0.67
N ILE A 204 49.23 0.41 -1.09
CA ILE A 204 47.85 0.23 -1.56
C ILE A 204 46.86 0.63 -0.46
N LYS A 205 47.10 0.18 0.77
CA LYS A 205 46.24 0.49 1.91
C LYS A 205 46.24 1.99 2.19
N ALA A 206 47.38 2.66 2.15
CA ALA A 206 47.47 4.11 2.34
C ALA A 206 46.65 4.86 1.28
N VAL A 207 46.75 4.49 0.00
CA VAL A 207 45.99 5.11 -1.09
C VAL A 207 44.47 4.88 -0.96
N VAL A 208 44.07 3.70 -0.51
CA VAL A 208 42.66 3.28 -0.45
C VAL A 208 41.95 3.75 0.83
N HIS A 209 42.68 3.92 1.94
CA HIS A 209 42.10 4.17 3.26
C HIS A 209 42.42 5.55 3.82
N GLU A 210 43.50 6.21 3.40
CA GLU A 210 43.81 7.54 3.89
C GLU A 210 43.13 8.62 3.05
N GLU A 211 42.73 9.70 3.72
CA GLU A 211 42.24 10.91 3.06
C GLU A 211 43.32 11.59 2.20
N SER A 212 44.60 11.33 2.50
CA SER A 212 45.78 11.70 1.71
C SER A 212 45.98 10.82 0.46
N GLY A 213 45.19 9.75 0.29
CA GLY A 213 45.41 8.73 -0.72
C GLY A 213 45.42 9.26 -2.16
N GLY A 214 44.64 10.31 -2.45
CA GLY A 214 44.67 10.99 -3.75
C GLY A 214 46.00 11.71 -4.04
N GLN A 215 46.68 12.19 -3.00
CA GLN A 215 47.99 12.85 -3.09
C GLN A 215 49.12 11.82 -3.29
N ILE A 216 49.05 10.69 -2.59
CA ILE A 216 49.96 9.54 -2.78
C ILE A 216 49.83 8.98 -4.20
N PHE A 217 48.60 8.86 -4.70
CA PHE A 217 48.33 8.43 -6.07
C PHE A 217 48.86 9.44 -7.10
N GLN A 218 48.73 10.74 -6.84
CA GLN A 218 49.29 11.80 -7.71
C GLN A 218 50.80 11.66 -7.87
N GLN A 219 51.51 11.44 -6.76
CA GLN A 219 52.95 11.24 -6.76
C GLN A 219 53.33 10.00 -7.58
N ALA A 220 52.64 8.87 -7.37
CA ALA A 220 52.87 7.63 -8.13
C ALA A 220 52.64 7.79 -9.64
N VAL A 221 51.66 8.61 -10.05
CA VAL A 221 51.40 8.91 -11.46
C VAL A 221 52.53 9.75 -12.08
N MET A 222 53.07 10.72 -11.35
CA MET A 222 54.19 11.55 -11.80
C MET A 222 55.49 10.75 -11.95
N ASP A 223 55.73 9.80 -11.05
CA ASP A 223 56.91 8.93 -11.06
C ASP A 223 56.80 7.81 -12.12
N SER A 224 55.61 7.56 -12.67
CA SER A 224 55.39 6.53 -13.68
C SER A 224 55.79 6.97 -15.09
N ASN A 225 56.57 6.15 -15.79
CA ASN A 225 56.92 6.36 -17.21
C ASN A 225 55.73 6.13 -18.18
N ARG A 226 54.53 5.79 -17.68
CA ARG A 226 53.33 5.42 -18.46
C ARG A 226 52.30 6.56 -18.53
N ILE A 227 52.76 7.76 -18.88
CA ILE A 227 52.02 9.05 -18.80
C ILE A 227 50.56 8.97 -19.30
N GLY A 228 50.28 8.26 -20.40
CA GLY A 228 48.92 8.16 -20.97
C GLY A 228 47.93 7.34 -20.11
N ALA A 229 48.32 6.13 -19.70
CA ALA A 229 47.49 5.25 -18.87
C ALA A 229 47.38 5.79 -17.44
N SER A 230 48.46 6.39 -16.93
CA SER A 230 48.51 6.94 -15.57
C SER A 230 47.62 8.18 -15.40
N ARG A 231 47.46 9.02 -16.43
CA ARG A 231 46.55 10.19 -16.38
C ARG A 231 45.06 9.82 -16.39
N ALA A 232 44.68 8.77 -17.12
CA ALA A 232 43.30 8.28 -17.12
C ALA A 232 42.95 7.63 -15.78
N ALA A 233 43.84 6.75 -15.29
CA ALA A 233 43.71 6.16 -13.97
C ALA A 233 43.68 7.23 -12.85
N TYR A 234 44.47 8.29 -12.96
CA TYR A 234 44.45 9.43 -12.03
C TYR A 234 43.08 10.09 -11.90
N ARG A 235 42.46 10.45 -13.04
CA ARG A 235 41.15 11.10 -13.02
C ARG A 235 40.07 10.19 -12.45
N GLU A 236 40.08 8.92 -12.85
CA GLU A 236 39.16 7.93 -12.29
C GLU A 236 39.36 7.79 -10.78
N VAL A 237 40.59 7.74 -10.29
CA VAL A 237 40.86 7.66 -8.85
C VAL A 237 40.39 8.90 -8.09
N GLN A 238 40.63 10.09 -8.64
CA GLN A 238 40.25 11.35 -8.01
C GLN A 238 38.73 11.50 -7.90
N GLU A 239 37.99 11.30 -9.01
CA GLU A 239 36.53 11.40 -9.04
C GLU A 239 35.89 10.44 -8.02
N ARG A 240 36.45 9.25 -7.92
CA ARG A 240 35.92 8.24 -7.00
C ARG A 240 36.35 8.43 -5.56
N HIS A 241 37.45 9.14 -5.32
CA HIS A 241 37.85 9.50 -3.95
C HIS A 241 36.80 10.41 -3.30
N GLU A 242 36.14 11.26 -4.08
CA GLU A 242 34.99 12.03 -3.59
C GLU A 242 33.78 11.11 -3.30
N ASP A 243 33.53 10.08 -4.13
CA ASP A 243 32.47 9.10 -3.87
C ASP A 243 32.66 8.41 -2.52
N ILE A 244 33.88 7.97 -2.17
CA ILE A 244 34.11 7.31 -0.88
C ILE A 244 33.85 8.24 0.30
N LYS A 245 34.23 9.52 0.22
CA LYS A 245 33.91 10.49 1.27
C LYS A 245 32.40 10.62 1.48
N ARG A 246 31.62 10.63 0.41
CA ARG A 246 30.14 10.65 0.48
C ARG A 246 29.59 9.38 1.12
N ILE A 247 30.10 8.21 0.76
CA ILE A 247 29.70 6.93 1.37
C ILE A 247 30.01 6.91 2.87
N GLU A 248 31.21 7.34 3.28
CA GLU A 248 31.60 7.35 4.70
C GLU A 248 30.72 8.32 5.50
N LYS A 249 30.41 9.49 4.93
CA LYS A 249 29.43 10.43 5.52
C LYS A 249 28.06 9.77 5.67
N THR A 250 27.57 9.12 4.63
CA THR A 250 26.27 8.42 4.64
C THR A 250 26.26 7.30 5.67
N LEU A 251 27.31 6.49 5.75
CA LEU A 251 27.45 5.43 6.76
C LEU A 251 27.48 5.99 8.18
N ALA A 252 28.14 7.12 8.42
CA ALA A 252 28.14 7.79 9.71
C ALA A 252 26.75 8.31 10.10
N GLU A 253 26.03 8.94 9.16
CA GLU A 253 24.65 9.40 9.35
C GLU A 253 23.72 8.22 9.65
N LEU A 254 23.84 7.12 8.90
CA LEU A 254 23.06 5.90 9.12
C LEU A 254 23.39 5.24 10.46
N ALA A 255 24.66 5.25 10.88
CA ALA A 255 25.05 4.73 12.19
C ALA A 255 24.46 5.57 13.33
N GLN A 256 24.47 6.91 13.20
CA GLN A 256 23.82 7.78 14.16
C GLN A 256 22.31 7.53 14.19
N LEU A 257 21.67 7.44 13.02
CA LEU A 257 20.24 7.15 12.89
C LEU A 257 19.87 5.79 13.49
N PHE A 258 20.68 4.75 13.24
CA PHE A 258 20.52 3.43 13.84
C PHE A 258 20.58 3.51 15.36
N ASN A 259 21.61 4.15 15.93
CA ASN A 259 21.71 4.34 17.38
C ASN A 259 20.50 5.10 17.95
N ASP A 260 20.06 6.16 17.26
CA ASP A 260 18.90 6.97 17.64
C ASP A 260 17.59 6.18 17.72
N MET A 261 17.49 5.08 16.97
CA MET A 261 16.30 4.22 16.91
C MET A 261 16.47 2.92 17.71
N SER A 262 17.69 2.39 17.86
CA SER A 262 17.96 1.08 18.45
C SER A 262 18.05 1.07 19.99
N VAL A 263 18.19 2.23 20.64
CA VAL A 263 18.33 2.33 22.12
C VAL A 263 17.12 1.78 22.92
N LEU A 264 15.98 1.47 22.27
CA LEU A 264 14.77 1.00 22.95
C LEU A 264 14.04 -0.16 22.24
N VAL A 265 14.72 -0.94 21.38
CA VAL A 265 14.08 -2.12 20.75
C VAL A 265 14.12 -3.34 21.67
N ALA A 266 15.17 -3.49 22.49
CA ALA A 266 15.37 -4.66 23.35
C ALA A 266 14.33 -4.83 24.49
N GLU A 267 13.61 -3.78 24.89
CA GLU A 267 12.53 -3.88 25.89
C GLU A 267 11.16 -4.22 25.26
N GLN A 268 11.04 -4.34 23.93
CA GLN A 268 9.76 -4.43 23.22
C GLN A 268 9.52 -5.77 22.50
N ASP A 269 10.55 -6.63 22.40
CA ASP A 269 10.50 -7.92 21.68
C ASP A 269 9.42 -8.90 22.20
N GLU A 270 9.08 -8.86 23.49
CA GLU A 270 8.04 -9.74 24.05
C GLU A 270 6.61 -9.39 23.55
N THR A 271 6.39 -8.16 23.06
CA THR A 271 5.08 -7.72 22.57
C THR A 271 4.88 -7.83 21.05
N ILE A 272 5.96 -7.96 20.27
CA ILE A 272 5.88 -8.03 18.80
C ILE A 272 5.31 -9.39 18.34
N MET A 273 5.64 -10.49 19.02
CA MET A 273 5.15 -11.85 18.68
C MET A 273 3.61 -11.99 18.75
N ASN A 274 2.93 -11.16 19.53
CA ASN A 274 1.47 -11.23 19.66
C ASN A 274 0.73 -10.60 18.46
N ILE A 275 1.35 -9.71 17.69
CA ILE A 275 0.70 -9.07 16.53
C ILE A 275 0.78 -9.93 15.27
N GLU A 276 1.87 -10.66 15.00
CA GLU A 276 1.88 -11.61 13.88
C GLU A 276 0.76 -12.65 14.05
N THR A 277 0.52 -13.10 15.29
CA THR A 277 -0.59 -13.99 15.62
C THR A 277 -1.96 -13.32 15.41
N GLN A 278 -2.10 -12.03 15.75
CA GLN A 278 -3.36 -11.30 15.61
C GLN A 278 -3.64 -10.82 14.17
N ALA A 279 -2.62 -10.58 13.35
CA ALA A 279 -2.79 -10.28 11.92
C ALA A 279 -3.19 -11.55 11.15
N ALA A 280 -2.59 -12.70 11.49
CA ALA A 280 -3.00 -14.00 10.97
C ALA A 280 -4.45 -14.36 11.39
N SER A 281 -4.92 -13.92 12.57
CA SER A 281 -6.32 -14.11 12.97
C SER A 281 -7.28 -13.20 12.22
N VAL A 282 -6.90 -11.97 11.84
CA VAL A 282 -7.73 -11.08 11.01
C VAL A 282 -7.88 -11.60 9.58
N GLU A 283 -6.84 -12.21 9.00
CA GLU A 283 -6.92 -12.93 7.72
C GLU A 283 -7.88 -14.14 7.82
N LYS A 284 -7.77 -14.92 8.90
CA LYS A 284 -8.68 -16.04 9.18
C LYS A 284 -10.13 -15.63 9.44
N ASP A 285 -10.34 -14.49 10.10
CA ASP A 285 -11.68 -13.95 10.39
C ASP A 285 -12.33 -13.32 9.15
N THR A 286 -11.54 -12.77 8.23
CA THR A 286 -12.04 -12.32 6.91
C THR A 286 -12.37 -13.49 5.99
N GLU A 287 -11.58 -14.58 6.02
CA GLU A 287 -11.92 -15.83 5.35
C GLU A 287 -13.19 -16.49 5.92
N ALA A 288 -13.34 -16.51 7.24
CA ALA A 288 -14.56 -16.97 7.89
C ALA A 288 -15.77 -16.07 7.55
N GLY A 289 -15.58 -14.75 7.52
CA GLY A 289 -16.57 -13.77 7.09
C GLY A 289 -17.07 -14.02 5.67
N LEU A 290 -16.17 -14.33 4.74
CA LEU A 290 -16.50 -14.71 3.36
C LEU A 290 -17.40 -15.96 3.34
N GLN A 291 -17.06 -17.00 4.12
CA GLN A 291 -17.87 -18.21 4.21
C GLN A 291 -19.27 -17.97 4.80
N TYR A 292 -19.42 -17.05 5.76
CA TYR A 292 -20.74 -16.67 6.28
C TYR A 292 -21.56 -15.91 5.23
N THR A 293 -20.94 -15.09 4.39
CA THR A 293 -21.63 -14.43 3.28
C THR A 293 -22.07 -15.41 2.19
N ASP A 294 -21.26 -16.42 1.87
CA ASP A 294 -21.63 -17.46 0.92
C ASP A 294 -22.78 -18.33 1.44
N LYS A 295 -22.74 -18.74 2.71
CA LYS A 295 -23.87 -19.45 3.36
C LYS A 295 -25.13 -18.58 3.44
N ALA A 296 -25.00 -17.27 3.61
CA ALA A 296 -26.14 -16.34 3.59
C ALA A 296 -26.75 -16.23 2.17
N VAL A 297 -25.92 -16.21 1.12
CA VAL A 297 -26.39 -16.21 -0.27
C VAL A 297 -27.08 -17.53 -0.63
N ASP A 298 -26.52 -18.66 -0.22
CA ASP A 298 -27.09 -19.99 -0.50
C ASP A 298 -28.40 -20.24 0.26
N SER A 299 -28.47 -19.83 1.54
CA SER A 299 -29.73 -19.90 2.31
C SER A 299 -30.80 -18.97 1.73
N ALA A 300 -30.43 -17.77 1.27
CA ALA A 300 -31.34 -16.86 0.57
C ALA A 300 -31.84 -17.43 -0.77
N ARG A 301 -30.97 -18.11 -1.54
CA ARG A 301 -31.35 -18.80 -2.79
C ARG A 301 -32.27 -19.99 -2.51
N ALA A 302 -31.98 -20.79 -1.48
CA ALA A 302 -32.81 -21.93 -1.08
C ALA A 302 -34.21 -21.50 -0.60
N ALA A 303 -34.31 -20.39 0.14
CA ALA A 303 -35.58 -19.83 0.59
C ALA A 303 -36.49 -19.43 -0.59
N ARG A 304 -35.94 -18.85 -1.66
CA ARG A 304 -36.71 -18.52 -2.88
C ARG A 304 -37.25 -19.76 -3.58
N LYS A 305 -36.43 -20.83 -3.67
CA LYS A 305 -36.85 -22.11 -4.28
C LYS A 305 -37.96 -22.79 -3.47
N LYS A 306 -37.89 -22.77 -2.13
CA LYS A 306 -38.92 -23.33 -1.24
C LYS A 306 -40.25 -22.58 -1.32
N ARG A 307 -40.22 -21.25 -1.49
CA ARG A 307 -41.45 -20.44 -1.71
C ARG A 307 -42.19 -20.85 -2.98
N TRP A 308 -41.47 -21.10 -4.07
CA TRP A 308 -42.08 -21.60 -5.32
C TRP A 308 -42.67 -23.01 -5.17
N ILE A 309 -41.99 -23.90 -4.46
CA ILE A 309 -42.51 -25.26 -4.18
C ILE A 309 -43.81 -25.19 -3.38
N CYS A 310 -43.86 -24.39 -2.32
CA CYS A 310 -45.10 -24.20 -1.54
C CYS A 310 -46.24 -23.61 -2.39
N PHE A 311 -45.95 -22.66 -3.28
CA PHE A 311 -46.95 -22.07 -4.17
C PHE A 311 -47.59 -23.12 -5.09
N PHE A 312 -46.80 -24.01 -5.72
CA PHE A 312 -47.34 -25.07 -6.57
C PHE A 312 -48.17 -26.10 -5.81
N ILE A 313 -47.78 -26.45 -4.58
CA ILE A 313 -48.55 -27.37 -3.73
C ILE A 313 -49.94 -26.81 -3.43
N ILE A 314 -50.03 -25.51 -3.10
CA ILE A 314 -51.31 -24.85 -2.84
C ILE A 314 -52.20 -24.84 -4.10
N LEU A 315 -51.62 -24.57 -5.27
CA LEU A 315 -52.34 -24.59 -6.54
C LEU A 315 -52.94 -25.97 -6.83
N ILE A 316 -52.18 -27.03 -6.61
CA ILE A 316 -52.65 -28.41 -6.78
C ILE A 316 -53.81 -28.73 -5.82
N LEU A 317 -53.72 -28.31 -4.55
CA LEU A 317 -54.81 -28.51 -3.58
C LEU A 317 -56.10 -27.80 -4.01
N LEU A 318 -56.00 -26.56 -4.51
CA LEU A 318 -57.16 -25.82 -5.02
C LEU A 318 -57.79 -26.50 -6.25
N ALA A 319 -56.97 -27.06 -7.14
CA ALA A 319 -57.46 -27.81 -8.30
C ALA A 319 -58.23 -29.08 -7.86
N ILE A 320 -57.73 -29.81 -6.86
CA ILE A 320 -58.42 -30.99 -6.31
C ILE A 320 -59.78 -30.60 -5.72
N ILE A 321 -59.83 -29.53 -4.92
CA ILE A 321 -61.09 -29.03 -4.34
C ILE A 321 -62.07 -28.65 -5.46
N GLY A 322 -61.60 -27.96 -6.50
CA GLY A 322 -62.41 -27.60 -7.67
C GLY A 322 -62.99 -28.83 -8.39
N ILE A 323 -62.19 -29.89 -8.55
CA ILE A 323 -62.65 -31.15 -9.17
C ILE A 323 -63.72 -31.83 -8.29
N VAL A 324 -63.51 -31.92 -6.98
CA VAL A 324 -64.47 -32.55 -6.06
C VAL A 324 -65.81 -31.82 -6.08
N VAL A 325 -65.79 -30.48 -5.99
CA VAL A 325 -67.01 -29.67 -6.07
C VAL A 325 -67.67 -29.84 -7.43
N GLY A 326 -66.90 -29.85 -8.52
CA GLY A 326 -67.41 -30.09 -9.86
C GLY A 326 -68.12 -31.44 -10.02
N VAL A 327 -67.54 -32.52 -9.48
CA VAL A 327 -68.13 -33.86 -9.51
C VAL A 327 -69.42 -33.91 -8.68
N VAL A 328 -69.42 -33.32 -7.47
CA VAL A 328 -70.62 -33.29 -6.61
C VAL A 328 -71.76 -32.53 -7.28
N VAL A 329 -71.48 -31.36 -7.87
CA VAL A 329 -72.48 -30.58 -8.59
C VAL A 329 -72.97 -31.32 -9.84
N ALA A 330 -72.08 -31.96 -10.60
CA ALA A 330 -72.46 -32.77 -11.75
C ALA A 330 -73.32 -33.98 -11.37
N GLN A 331 -73.01 -34.65 -10.24
CA GLN A 331 -73.81 -35.73 -9.68
C GLN A 331 -75.18 -35.22 -9.22
N GLN A 332 -75.26 -34.05 -8.58
CA GLN A 332 -76.54 -33.43 -8.21
C GLN A 332 -77.39 -33.06 -9.42
N VAL A 333 -76.78 -32.50 -10.48
CA VAL A 333 -77.48 -32.19 -11.74
C VAL A 333 -77.94 -33.47 -12.45
N ASN A 334 -77.13 -34.52 -12.47
CA ASN A 334 -77.50 -35.80 -13.07
C ASN A 334 -78.61 -36.50 -12.25
N ASN A 335 -78.55 -36.46 -10.92
CA ASN A 335 -79.62 -36.98 -10.06
C ASN A 335 -80.93 -36.19 -10.25
N ALA A 336 -80.86 -34.86 -10.39
CA ALA A 336 -82.02 -34.03 -10.68
C ALA A 336 -82.63 -34.31 -12.08
N LYS A 337 -81.80 -34.62 -13.08
CA LYS A 337 -82.26 -35.06 -14.41
C LYS A 337 -82.90 -36.45 -14.36
N ASN A 338 -82.32 -37.40 -13.63
CA ASN A 338 -82.86 -38.75 -13.47
C ASN A 338 -84.20 -38.74 -12.71
N ALA A 339 -84.36 -37.89 -11.70
CA ALA A 339 -85.63 -37.71 -10.99
C ALA A 339 -86.75 -37.15 -11.89
N LYS A 340 -86.41 -36.31 -12.88
CA LYS A 340 -87.39 -35.80 -13.87
C LYS A 340 -87.78 -36.86 -14.92
N ASN A 341 -86.91 -37.82 -15.22
CA ASN A 341 -87.19 -38.90 -16.18
C ASN A 341 -87.98 -40.07 -15.57
N ALA A 342 -87.92 -40.27 -14.26
CA ALA A 342 -88.69 -41.30 -13.54
C ALA A 342 -90.16 -40.93 -13.25
N GLY A 343 -90.56 -39.70 -13.56
CA GLY A 343 -91.93 -39.17 -13.35
C GLY A 343 -92.75 -39.02 -14.63
N LYS A 344 -92.40 -39.72 -15.72
CA LYS A 344 -93.16 -39.75 -16.97
C LYS A 344 -93.71 -41.13 -17.25
#